data_AF-A0A816BXD3-F1
#
_entry.id   AF-A0A816BXD3-F1
#
_cell.length_a   1.000
_cell.length_b   1.000
_cell.length_c   1.000
_cell.angle_alpha   90.00
_cell.angle_beta   90.00
_cell.angle_gamma   90.00
#
_symmetry.space_group_name_H-M   'P 1'
#
loop_
_entity.id
_entity.type
_entity.pdbx_description
1 polymer ?
#
loop_
_entity_poly.entity_id
_entity_poly.type
_entity_poly.pdbx_seq_one_letter_code
_entity_poly.pdbx_strand_id
1 'polypeptide(L)'
;MSHIRMSFAIRLLLAHLLLFSYSIDSTICRWSSVQYGCSFCQPIIRVRIVGGIESIPHSWSWIVSIRLASTNAPFCGGSLVTGRYVLTAAHCFYNDFKKLGSSIVTVLKFRYVFVSGAHYSTERNTYLNSHLQLWATRILLHPQYDTRTKVNDIALVKLS
;
A
#
# COMPACT_ATOMS: atom_id res chain seq x y z
N MET A 1 -31.21 11.67 70.19
CA MET A 1 -30.24 12.62 70.79
C MET A 1 -28.85 12.33 70.23
N SER A 2 -28.13 13.40 69.90
CA SER A 2 -26.68 13.52 69.66
C SER A 2 -26.00 12.72 68.53
N HIS A 3 -25.69 13.48 67.49
CA HIS A 3 -24.59 13.32 66.54
C HIS A 3 -23.24 13.00 67.18
N ILE A 4 -22.45 12.13 66.54
CA ILE A 4 -20.98 12.26 66.45
C ILE A 4 -20.58 11.98 64.99
N ARG A 5 -20.00 13.01 64.35
CA ARG A 5 -19.19 12.95 63.11
C ARG A 5 -17.83 12.31 63.47
N MET A 6 -17.01 11.74 62.59
CA MET A 6 -16.34 12.43 61.48
C MET A 6 -15.30 11.47 60.88
N SER A 7 -15.01 11.65 59.58
CA SER A 7 -13.73 11.41 58.90
C SER A 7 -13.04 10.07 59.16
N PHE A 8 -12.97 9.13 58.21
CA PHE A 8 -11.66 8.83 57.58
C PHE A 8 -11.75 8.06 56.24
N ALA A 9 -12.94 7.92 55.63
CA ALA A 9 -13.12 7.01 54.49
C ALA A 9 -13.19 7.65 53.08
N ILE A 10 -13.04 8.98 52.93
CA ILE A 10 -13.25 9.68 51.64
C ILE A 10 -11.99 10.47 51.21
N ARG A 11 -10.80 9.88 51.38
CA ARG A 11 -9.56 10.43 50.80
C ARG A 11 -8.74 9.45 49.96
N LEU A 12 -9.22 8.24 49.71
CA LEU A 12 -8.48 7.23 48.94
C LEU A 12 -9.09 6.85 47.58
N LEU A 13 -10.26 7.40 47.20
CA LEU A 13 -10.92 7.12 45.91
C LEU A 13 -10.75 8.21 44.84
N LEU A 14 -10.06 9.32 45.14
CA LEU A 14 -9.78 10.39 44.16
C LEU A 14 -8.33 10.42 43.65
N ALA A 15 -7.44 9.55 44.16
CA ALA A 15 -6.04 9.47 43.74
C ALA A 15 -5.74 8.44 42.63
N HIS A 16 -6.75 7.68 42.17
CA HIS A 16 -6.60 6.73 41.06
C HIS A 16 -7.25 7.17 39.74
N LEU A 17 -8.00 8.27 39.73
CA LEU A 17 -8.54 8.87 38.50
C LEU A 17 -7.70 10.03 37.94
N LEU A 18 -6.57 10.36 38.57
CA LEU A 18 -5.65 11.42 38.10
C LEU A 18 -4.25 10.91 37.72
N LEU A 19 -4.02 9.59 37.67
CA LEU A 19 -2.78 9.00 37.16
C LEU A 19 -2.92 8.39 35.74
N PHE A 20 -4.09 8.46 35.11
CA PHE A 20 -4.30 8.04 33.71
C PHE A 20 -4.45 9.21 32.72
N SER A 21 -4.21 10.45 33.15
CA SER A 21 -4.26 11.65 32.29
C SER A 21 -2.91 12.36 32.10
N TYR A 22 -1.81 11.78 32.58
CA TYR A 22 -0.44 12.31 32.40
C TYR A 22 0.46 11.33 31.63
N SER A 23 0.13 11.07 30.37
CA SER A 23 1.11 10.69 29.34
C SER A 23 0.56 11.00 27.94
N ILE A 24 0.25 12.27 27.69
CA ILE A 24 0.22 12.82 26.33
C ILE A 24 1.15 14.03 26.38
N ASP A 25 2.46 13.78 26.35
CA ASP A 25 3.45 14.82 26.09
C ASP A 25 3.46 15.10 24.59
N SER A 26 2.53 15.95 24.18
CA SER A 26 2.55 16.61 22.89
C SER A 26 3.35 17.90 23.03
N THR A 27 4.70 17.84 23.11
CA THR A 27 5.63 18.93 22.72
C THR A 27 7.13 18.62 22.95
N ILE A 28 7.77 17.73 22.19
CA ILE A 28 9.19 17.90 21.80
C ILE A 28 9.45 17.35 20.38
N CYS A 29 8.87 17.99 19.36
CA CYS A 29 9.60 18.21 18.11
C CYS A 29 10.07 19.66 18.14
N ARG A 30 11.13 19.92 18.91
CA ARG A 30 11.73 21.25 19.01
C ARG A 30 12.48 21.51 17.72
N TRP A 31 11.86 22.28 16.82
CA TRP A 31 12.53 22.92 15.70
C TRP A 31 13.57 23.89 16.25
N SER A 32 14.81 23.44 16.37
CA SER A 32 15.95 24.34 16.54
C SER A 32 16.26 24.97 15.18
N SER A 33 15.90 26.24 15.07
CA SER A 33 16.55 27.30 14.28
C SER A 33 17.74 26.87 13.41
N VAL A 34 17.50 26.95 12.10
CA VAL A 34 18.33 27.51 11.01
C VAL A 34 19.79 27.90 11.33
N GLN A 35 20.66 27.62 10.32
CA GLN A 35 22.05 28.06 10.05
C GLN A 35 23.11 27.04 10.52
N TYR A 36 23.89 26.36 9.66
CA TYR A 36 24.64 26.70 8.43
C TYR A 36 24.59 25.46 7.49
N GLY A 37 24.35 25.49 6.17
CA GLY A 37 24.99 26.24 5.10
C GLY A 37 25.78 25.28 4.19
N CYS A 38 25.23 24.92 3.02
CA CYS A 38 25.89 24.83 1.69
C CYS A 38 25.16 23.85 0.74
N SER A 39 24.48 24.43 -0.25
CA SER A 39 24.33 23.97 -1.63
C SER A 39 24.39 22.46 -1.92
N PHE A 40 23.24 21.79 -1.78
CA PHE A 40 22.89 20.76 -2.74
C PHE A 40 21.47 21.05 -3.22
N CYS A 41 21.35 21.67 -4.40
CA CYS A 41 20.14 21.54 -5.20
C CYS A 41 20.04 20.06 -5.59
N GLN A 42 19.57 19.22 -4.68
CA GLN A 42 19.04 17.92 -5.07
C GLN A 42 17.91 18.25 -6.06
N PRO A 43 17.91 17.68 -7.27
CA PRO A 43 16.78 17.84 -8.16
C PRO A 43 15.54 17.49 -7.34
N ILE A 44 14.46 18.28 -7.49
CA ILE A 44 13.16 17.90 -6.94
C ILE A 44 12.76 16.61 -7.69
N ILE A 45 13.28 15.49 -7.23
CA ILE A 45 12.67 14.19 -7.43
C ILE A 45 11.30 14.42 -6.83
N ARG A 46 10.24 14.30 -7.64
CA ARG A 46 8.87 14.36 -7.12
C ARG A 46 8.70 13.17 -6.19
N VAL A 47 9.08 13.32 -4.92
CA VAL A 47 8.95 12.27 -3.92
C VAL A 47 7.45 12.17 -3.65
N ARG A 48 6.79 11.20 -4.30
CA ARG A 48 5.36 10.91 -4.12
C ARG A 48 5.06 10.25 -2.77
N ILE A 49 6.07 10.13 -1.90
CA ILE A 49 6.01 9.48 -0.59
C ILE A 49 6.37 10.51 0.48
N VAL A 50 5.45 10.79 1.40
CA VAL A 50 5.66 11.76 2.50
C VAL A 50 5.83 11.00 3.80
N GLY A 51 6.97 11.18 4.49
CA GLY A 51 7.21 10.61 5.82
C GLY A 51 7.38 9.07 5.88
N GLY A 52 7.47 8.39 4.74
CA GLY A 52 7.70 6.95 4.69
C GLY A 52 9.17 6.58 4.85
N ILE A 53 9.41 5.36 5.36
CA ILE A 53 10.73 4.71 5.33
C ILE A 53 10.71 3.59 4.29
N GLU A 54 11.88 3.29 3.71
CA GLU A 54 12.03 2.17 2.79
C GLU A 54 11.66 0.85 3.50
N SER A 55 10.88 0.00 2.82
CA SER A 55 10.52 -1.31 3.37
C SER A 55 11.75 -2.22 3.45
N ILE A 56 11.76 -3.16 4.39
CA ILE A 56 12.76 -4.23 4.39
C ILE A 56 12.55 -5.07 3.11
N PRO A 57 13.62 -5.40 2.35
CA PRO A 57 13.49 -6.25 1.18
C PRO A 57 12.69 -7.53 1.47
N HIS A 58 11.76 -7.87 0.58
CA HIS A 58 10.90 -9.06 0.67
C HIS A 58 9.94 -9.14 1.88
N SER A 59 9.83 -8.10 2.71
CA SER A 59 8.88 -8.06 3.85
C SER A 59 7.40 -8.12 3.43
N TRP A 60 7.10 -7.69 2.21
CA TRP A 60 5.76 -7.68 1.64
C TRP A 60 5.71 -8.51 0.35
N SER A 61 5.97 -9.81 0.49
CA SER A 61 6.13 -10.74 -0.64
C SER A 61 4.90 -10.89 -1.55
N TRP A 62 3.71 -10.52 -1.07
CA TRP A 62 2.48 -10.52 -1.86
C TRP A 62 2.34 -9.32 -2.79
N ILE A 63 3.19 -8.30 -2.70
CA ILE A 63 3.12 -7.14 -3.60
C ILE A 63 3.53 -7.57 -5.01
N VAL A 64 2.66 -7.25 -5.97
CA VAL A 64 2.86 -7.55 -7.40
C VAL A 64 2.90 -6.26 -8.19
N SER A 65 3.93 -6.10 -9.00
CA SER A 65 4.04 -5.07 -10.02
C SER A 65 3.43 -5.57 -11.33
N ILE A 66 2.41 -4.88 -11.83
CA ILE A 66 1.77 -5.18 -13.10
C ILE A 66 2.36 -4.25 -14.17
N ARG A 67 2.92 -4.87 -15.21
CA ARG A 67 3.69 -4.18 -16.25
C ARG A 67 3.16 -4.48 -17.63
N LEU A 68 3.29 -3.52 -18.54
CA LEU A 68 3.08 -3.76 -19.97
C LEU A 68 4.33 -4.45 -20.51
N ALA A 69 4.15 -5.58 -21.21
CA ALA A 69 5.28 -6.33 -21.74
C ALA A 69 6.09 -5.54 -22.78
N SER A 70 5.43 -4.66 -23.55
CA SER A 70 6.06 -3.85 -24.59
C SER A 70 7.06 -2.82 -24.06
N THR A 71 6.83 -2.27 -22.86
CA THR A 71 7.68 -1.23 -22.26
C THR A 71 8.38 -1.69 -20.99
N ASN A 72 7.96 -2.84 -20.44
CA ASN A 72 8.29 -3.30 -19.09
C ASN A 72 8.05 -2.24 -18.00
N ALA A 73 7.19 -1.25 -18.27
CA ALA A 73 6.90 -0.17 -17.33
C ALA A 73 5.80 -0.60 -16.37
N PRO A 74 5.98 -0.42 -15.05
CA PRO A 74 4.92 -0.65 -14.07
C PRO A 74 3.83 0.42 -14.23
N PHE A 75 2.58 -0.03 -14.35
CA PHE A 75 1.42 0.85 -14.47
C PHE A 75 0.35 0.61 -13.40
N CYS A 76 0.32 -0.60 -12.83
CA CYS A 76 -0.58 -0.96 -11.74
C CYS A 76 0.14 -1.84 -10.71
N GLY A 77 -0.47 -1.91 -9.52
CA GLY A 77 -0.10 -2.85 -8.48
C GLY A 77 -1.15 -3.96 -8.35
N GLY A 78 -0.78 -5.02 -7.63
CA GLY A 78 -1.69 -6.09 -7.24
C GLY A 78 -1.20 -6.79 -5.98
N SER A 79 -2.01 -7.71 -5.49
CA SER A 79 -1.70 -8.57 -4.35
C SER A 79 -1.83 -10.03 -4.75
N LEU A 80 -0.80 -10.82 -4.50
CA LEU A 80 -0.83 -12.26 -4.69
C LEU A 80 -1.72 -12.88 -3.59
N VAL A 81 -2.90 -13.37 -3.97
CA VAL A 81 -3.85 -13.97 -3.02
C VAL A 81 -3.72 -15.50 -2.95
N THR A 82 -3.16 -16.10 -4.00
CA THR A 82 -2.77 -17.52 -4.05
C THR A 82 -1.59 -17.66 -5.00
N GLY A 83 -0.95 -18.84 -5.07
CA GLY A 83 0.12 -19.11 -6.04
C GLY A 83 -0.28 -19.00 -7.52
N ARG A 84 -1.57 -18.76 -7.84
CA ARG A 84 -2.07 -18.64 -9.22
C ARG A 84 -2.96 -17.43 -9.47
N TYR A 85 -3.24 -16.61 -8.45
CA TYR A 85 -4.19 -15.51 -8.57
C TYR A 85 -3.66 -14.23 -7.96
N VAL A 86 -3.78 -13.14 -8.72
CA VAL A 86 -3.48 -11.78 -8.30
C VAL A 86 -4.78 -10.99 -8.22
N LEU A 87 -5.03 -10.38 -7.07
CA LEU A 87 -6.09 -9.41 -6.87
C LEU A 87 -5.57 -8.02 -7.26
N THR A 88 -6.35 -7.29 -8.03
CA THR A 88 -6.01 -5.92 -8.48
C THR A 88 -7.29 -5.14 -8.79
N ALA A 89 -7.14 -3.92 -9.29
CA ALA A 89 -8.25 -3.08 -9.69
C ALA A 89 -8.71 -3.40 -11.12
N ALA A 90 -10.01 -3.28 -11.38
CA ALA A 90 -10.58 -3.47 -12.72
C ALA A 90 -10.12 -2.39 -13.70
N HIS A 91 -9.92 -1.16 -13.23
CA HIS A 91 -9.50 -0.04 -14.06
C HIS A 91 -8.12 -0.24 -14.70
N CYS A 92 -7.27 -1.09 -14.12
CA CYS A 92 -5.98 -1.47 -14.71
C CYS A 92 -6.13 -2.07 -16.11
N PHE A 93 -7.29 -2.66 -16.41
CA PHE A 93 -7.59 -3.32 -17.68
C PHE A 93 -8.71 -2.62 -18.46
N TYR A 94 -9.00 -1.35 -18.15
CA TYR A 94 -10.06 -0.57 -18.79
C TYR A 94 -10.00 -0.59 -20.32
N ASN A 95 -8.79 -0.48 -20.89
CA ASN A 95 -8.61 -0.48 -22.34
C ASN A 95 -8.98 -1.83 -22.99
N ASP A 96 -8.76 -2.95 -22.29
CA ASP A 96 -9.14 -4.27 -22.81
C ASP A 96 -10.64 -4.50 -22.64
N PHE A 97 -11.20 -4.10 -21.51
CA PHE A 97 -12.64 -4.11 -21.28
C PHE A 97 -13.40 -3.30 -22.34
N LYS A 98 -12.95 -2.07 -22.65
CA LYS A 98 -13.58 -1.21 -23.66
C LYS A 98 -13.49 -1.79 -25.07
N LYS A 99 -12.42 -2.50 -25.40
CA LYS A 99 -12.22 -3.12 -26.73
C LYS A 99 -13.06 -4.38 -26.92
N LEU A 100 -13.19 -5.20 -25.87
CA LEU A 100 -13.83 -6.51 -25.95
C LEU A 100 -15.31 -6.49 -25.50
N GLY A 101 -15.71 -5.52 -24.69
CA GLY A 101 -17.06 -5.46 -24.10
C GLY A 101 -17.37 -6.60 -23.13
N SER A 102 -16.36 -7.31 -22.63
CA SER A 102 -16.52 -8.49 -21.76
C SER A 102 -15.75 -8.33 -20.45
N SER A 103 -16.38 -8.70 -19.34
CA SER A 103 -15.74 -8.76 -18.02
C SER A 103 -14.73 -9.91 -17.90
N ILE A 104 -14.81 -10.90 -18.80
CA ILE A 104 -13.83 -11.97 -18.92
C ILE A 104 -12.95 -11.66 -20.12
N VAL A 105 -11.69 -11.33 -19.85
CA VAL A 105 -10.68 -11.02 -20.86
C VAL A 105 -9.69 -12.17 -20.91
N THR A 106 -9.74 -12.95 -22.00
CA THR A 106 -8.67 -13.89 -22.34
C THR A 106 -7.54 -13.09 -22.95
N VAL A 107 -6.43 -12.98 -22.22
CA VAL A 107 -5.30 -12.17 -22.66
C VAL A 107 -4.47 -12.98 -23.65
N LEU A 108 -4.05 -12.35 -24.73
CA LEU A 108 -2.96 -12.90 -25.53
C LEU A 108 -1.73 -13.06 -24.62
N LYS A 109 -1.09 -14.23 -24.73
CA LYS A 109 0.19 -14.48 -24.07
C LYS A 109 1.13 -13.32 -24.42
N PHE A 110 1.91 -12.87 -23.45
CA PHE A 110 2.88 -11.79 -23.60
C PHE A 110 2.38 -10.33 -23.61
N ARG A 111 1.14 -10.02 -23.20
CA ARG A 111 0.69 -8.62 -23.06
C ARG A 111 1.06 -7.97 -21.72
N TYR A 112 0.86 -8.71 -20.62
CA TYR A 112 1.07 -8.24 -19.25
C TYR A 112 2.06 -9.13 -18.53
N VAL A 113 3.01 -8.51 -17.84
CA VAL A 113 3.98 -9.17 -16.96
C VAL A 113 3.63 -8.84 -15.51
N PHE A 114 3.58 -9.87 -14.67
CA PHE A 114 3.34 -9.76 -13.24
C PHE A 114 4.65 -10.10 -12.53
N VAL A 115 5.21 -9.12 -11.83
CA VAL A 115 6.49 -9.27 -11.12
C VAL A 115 6.21 -9.25 -9.62
N SER A 116 6.52 -10.35 -8.93
CA SER A 116 6.41 -10.48 -7.47
C SER A 116 7.80 -10.56 -6.85
N GLY A 117 7.94 -10.13 -5.59
CA GLY A 117 9.21 -10.21 -4.85
C GLY A 117 10.26 -9.15 -5.21
N ALA A 118 9.99 -8.26 -6.16
CA ALA A 118 10.86 -7.13 -6.47
C ALA A 118 10.85 -6.10 -5.33
N HIS A 119 12.03 -5.59 -4.97
CA HIS A 119 12.19 -4.55 -3.95
C HIS A 119 12.28 -3.17 -4.60
N TYR A 120 13.00 -3.05 -5.73
CA TYR A 120 13.04 -1.82 -6.52
C TYR A 120 12.25 -1.92 -7.83
N SER A 121 11.54 -0.85 -8.18
CA SER A 121 10.76 -0.76 -9.42
C SER A 121 11.62 -0.89 -10.69
N THR A 122 12.87 -0.43 -10.63
CA THR A 122 13.84 -0.42 -11.74
C THR A 122 14.97 -1.43 -11.56
N GLU A 123 14.72 -2.56 -10.89
CA GLU A 123 15.67 -3.68 -10.83
C GLU A 123 16.07 -4.11 -12.26
N ARG A 124 17.14 -3.46 -12.76
CA ARG A 124 17.83 -3.74 -14.03
C ARG A 124 18.77 -4.93 -13.90
N ASN A 125 19.00 -5.39 -12.67
CA ASN A 125 19.98 -6.41 -12.38
C ASN A 125 19.31 -7.78 -12.29
N THR A 126 19.31 -8.49 -13.41
CA THR A 126 18.86 -9.88 -13.56
C THR A 126 19.71 -10.88 -12.76
N TYR A 127 20.82 -10.44 -12.12
CA TYR A 127 21.70 -11.30 -11.32
C TYR A 127 21.14 -11.68 -9.95
N LEU A 128 20.19 -10.90 -9.40
CA LEU A 128 19.43 -11.28 -8.22
C LEU A 128 18.06 -11.75 -8.71
N ASN A 129 17.93 -13.06 -8.96
CA ASN A 129 16.67 -13.74 -9.31
C ASN A 129 15.67 -13.75 -8.13
N SER A 130 15.57 -12.66 -7.37
CA SER A 130 14.70 -12.57 -6.19
C SER A 130 13.26 -12.22 -6.56
N HIS A 131 13.01 -11.82 -7.81
CA HIS A 131 11.67 -11.54 -8.32
C HIS A 131 11.19 -12.61 -9.31
N LEU A 132 9.94 -13.03 -9.14
CA LEU A 132 9.28 -14.00 -10.01
C LEU A 132 8.41 -13.27 -11.03
N GLN A 133 8.65 -13.55 -12.32
CA GLN A 133 7.86 -13.01 -13.42
C GLN A 133 6.88 -14.05 -13.96
N LEU A 134 5.60 -13.69 -14.01
CA LEU A 134 4.50 -14.55 -14.46
C LEU A 134 3.64 -13.85 -15.50
N TRP A 135 2.95 -14.63 -16.31
CA TRP A 135 2.05 -14.15 -17.36
C TRP A 135 0.59 -14.35 -16.96
N ALA A 136 -0.28 -13.42 -17.37
CA ALA A 136 -1.72 -13.61 -17.23
C ALA A 136 -2.25 -14.58 -18.29
N THR A 137 -3.12 -15.50 -17.86
CA THR A 137 -3.91 -16.37 -18.74
C THR A 137 -5.33 -15.83 -18.92
N ARG A 138 -5.92 -15.30 -17.85
CA ARG A 138 -7.26 -14.72 -17.84
C ARG A 138 -7.33 -13.55 -16.86
N ILE A 139 -8.08 -12.52 -17.22
CA ILE A 139 -8.43 -11.40 -16.36
C ILE A 139 -9.95 -11.42 -16.17
N LEU A 140 -10.39 -11.43 -14.92
CA LEU A 140 -11.79 -11.47 -14.51
C LEU A 140 -12.10 -10.14 -13.83
N LEU A 141 -12.70 -9.21 -14.55
CA LEU A 141 -13.21 -7.98 -13.99
C LEU A 141 -14.52 -8.28 -13.24
N HIS A 142 -14.82 -7.49 -12.22
CA HIS A 142 -16.11 -7.59 -11.57
C HIS A 142 -17.26 -7.39 -12.60
N PRO A 143 -18.28 -8.26 -12.65
CA PRO A 143 -19.37 -8.17 -13.63
C PRO A 143 -20.11 -6.82 -13.61
N GLN A 144 -20.19 -6.22 -12.43
CA GLN A 144 -20.82 -4.91 -12.19
C GLN A 144 -19.81 -3.76 -12.11
N TYR A 145 -18.59 -3.91 -12.65
CA TYR A 145 -17.63 -2.81 -12.71
C TYR A 145 -18.13 -1.69 -13.61
N ASP A 146 -18.30 -0.49 -13.04
CA ASP A 146 -18.71 0.70 -13.77
C ASP A 146 -17.49 1.56 -14.11
N THR A 147 -17.23 1.73 -15.40
CA THR A 147 -16.06 2.48 -15.89
C THR A 147 -16.09 3.99 -15.60
N ARG A 148 -17.28 4.55 -15.37
CA ARG A 148 -17.50 5.98 -15.07
C ARG A 148 -17.44 6.23 -13.57
N THR A 149 -18.22 5.49 -12.78
CA THR A 149 -18.32 5.71 -11.32
C THR A 149 -17.23 4.99 -10.54
N LYS A 150 -16.52 4.04 -11.15
CA LYS A 150 -15.53 3.15 -10.52
C LYS A 150 -16.10 2.26 -9.43
N VAL A 151 -17.42 2.09 -9.40
CA VAL A 151 -18.07 1.10 -8.53
C VAL A 151 -17.61 -0.30 -8.95
N ASN A 152 -17.31 -1.13 -7.96
CA ASN A 152 -16.76 -2.49 -8.14
C ASN A 152 -15.43 -2.54 -8.91
N ASP A 153 -14.51 -1.63 -8.60
CA ASP A 153 -13.17 -1.57 -9.19
C ASP A 153 -12.25 -2.68 -8.65
N ILE A 154 -12.60 -3.93 -8.94
CA ILE A 154 -11.91 -5.12 -8.49
C ILE A 154 -11.81 -6.14 -9.64
N ALA A 155 -10.65 -6.76 -9.78
CA ALA A 155 -10.39 -7.78 -10.78
C ALA A 155 -9.46 -8.86 -10.24
N LEU A 156 -9.68 -10.08 -10.72
CA LEU A 156 -8.84 -11.24 -10.43
C LEU A 156 -8.10 -11.65 -11.69
N VAL A 157 -6.78 -11.78 -11.59
CA VAL A 157 -5.93 -12.25 -12.69
C VAL A 157 -5.48 -13.67 -12.39
N LYS A 158 -5.74 -14.59 -13.32
CA LYS A 158 -5.20 -15.95 -13.27
C LYS A 158 -3.84 -15.99 -13.95
N LEU A 159 -2.82 -16.46 -13.24
CA LEU A 159 -1.46 -16.64 -13.73
C LEU A 159 -1.28 -18.01 -14.42
N SER A 160 -0.28 -18.12 -15.30
CA SER A 160 0.10 -19.34 -16.02
C SER A 160 0.89 -20.32 -15.18
#